data_AF-A0A822H3R1-F1
#
_entry.id   AF-A0A822H3R1-F1
#
_cell.length_a   1.000
_cell.length_b   1.000
_cell.length_c   1.000
_cell.angle_alpha   90.00
_cell.angle_beta   90.00
_cell.angle_gamma   90.00
#
_symmetry.space_group_name_H-M   'P 1'
#
loop_
_entity.id
_entity.type
_entity.pdbx_description
1 polymer ?
#
loop_
_entity_poly.entity_id
_entity_poly.type
_entity_poly.pdbx_seq_one_letter_code
_entity_poly.pdbx_strand_id
1 'polypeptide(L)'
;MTNLKQTHPHFVRCIIPNEIKTGGILDSHLVLHQLHCNGVLEGIRICRKGFPNRMIYSEFKQRYSILAPNAIPKGFVDAKKATENILKDVQLSDELYRLGITKVFFKAGVLGQLED
;
A
#
# COMPACT_ATOMS: atom_id res chain seq x y z
N MET A 1 -15.02 -21.81 3.55
CA MET A 1 -14.25 -20.57 3.29
C MET A 1 -14.75 -19.33 4.05
N THR A 2 -15.84 -19.41 4.80
CA THR A 2 -16.50 -18.24 5.43
C THR A 2 -15.61 -17.52 6.45
N ASN A 3 -14.92 -18.26 7.32
CA ASN A 3 -14.07 -17.67 8.35
C ASN A 3 -12.86 -16.90 7.75
N LEU A 4 -12.16 -17.46 6.76
CA LEU A 4 -11.04 -16.78 6.09
C LEU A 4 -11.44 -15.44 5.46
N LYS A 5 -12.64 -15.38 4.84
CA LYS A 5 -13.15 -14.16 4.21
C LYS A 5 -13.51 -13.04 5.20
N GLN A 6 -13.65 -13.36 6.49
CA GLN A 6 -13.95 -12.40 7.55
C GLN A 6 -12.68 -11.82 8.21
N THR A 7 -11.50 -12.26 7.78
CA THR A 7 -10.21 -11.83 8.35
C THR A 7 -9.43 -10.95 7.37
N HIS A 8 -8.30 -10.41 7.83
CA HIS A 8 -7.28 -9.80 6.99
C HIS A 8 -6.22 -10.85 6.62
N PRO A 9 -6.26 -11.42 5.40
CA PRO A 9 -5.36 -12.51 5.05
C PRO A 9 -3.95 -11.97 4.75
N HIS A 10 -2.95 -12.68 5.28
CA HIS A 10 -1.55 -12.52 4.91
C HIS A 10 -1.10 -13.77 4.18
N PHE A 11 -0.52 -13.61 2.99
CA PHE A 11 -0.11 -14.72 2.13
C PHE A 11 1.41 -14.88 2.17
N VAL A 12 1.89 -15.98 2.73
CA VAL A 12 3.31 -16.38 2.68
C VAL A 12 3.46 -17.49 1.65
N ARG A 13 4.24 -17.24 0.59
CA ARG A 13 4.48 -18.20 -0.50
C ARG A 13 5.88 -18.79 -0.35
N CYS A 14 5.95 -20.04 0.08
CA CYS A 14 7.21 -20.77 0.14
C CYS A 14 7.67 -21.16 -1.27
N ILE A 15 8.99 -21.10 -1.51
CA ILE A 15 9.61 -21.44 -2.80
C ILE A 15 10.61 -22.57 -2.57
N ILE A 16 10.51 -23.61 -3.38
CA ILE A 16 11.47 -24.71 -3.37
C ILE A 16 12.69 -24.30 -4.22
N PRO A 17 13.91 -24.34 -3.67
CA PRO A 17 15.10 -23.88 -4.40
C PRO A 17 15.62 -24.93 -5.39
N ASN A 18 15.41 -26.24 -5.15
CA ASN A 18 15.81 -27.33 -6.04
C ASN A 18 15.06 -28.63 -5.69
N GLU A 19 15.00 -29.58 -6.63
CA GLU A 19 14.35 -30.89 -6.43
C GLU A 19 15.29 -31.95 -5.83
N ILE A 20 16.60 -31.74 -5.93
CA ILE A 20 17.65 -32.65 -5.41
C ILE A 20 17.84 -32.55 -3.89
N LYS A 21 17.02 -31.75 -3.20
CA LYS A 21 17.01 -31.57 -1.73
C LYS A 21 18.36 -31.19 -1.12
N THR A 22 19.18 -30.47 -1.87
CA THR A 22 20.54 -30.11 -1.46
C THR A 22 20.60 -28.63 -1.05
N GLY A 23 21.21 -28.35 0.11
CA GLY A 23 21.39 -26.98 0.59
C GLY A 23 22.36 -26.17 -0.29
N GLY A 24 22.13 -24.87 -0.41
CA GLY A 24 23.01 -23.96 -1.15
C GLY A 24 22.89 -24.00 -2.67
N ILE A 25 22.05 -24.89 -3.22
CA ILE A 25 21.80 -24.99 -4.66
C ILE A 25 20.45 -24.34 -4.99
N LEU A 26 20.41 -23.52 -6.04
CA LEU A 26 19.20 -22.88 -6.53
C LEU A 26 19.05 -23.13 -8.03
N ASP A 27 17.92 -23.72 -8.42
CA ASP A 27 17.51 -23.87 -9.80
C ASP A 27 16.63 -22.67 -10.21
N SER A 28 17.21 -21.80 -11.03
CA SER A 28 16.56 -20.59 -11.51
C SER A 28 15.29 -20.85 -12.32
N HIS A 29 15.25 -21.91 -13.14
CA HIS A 29 14.08 -22.21 -13.97
C HIS A 29 12.92 -22.72 -13.12
N LEU A 30 13.21 -23.59 -12.15
CA LEU A 30 12.24 -24.07 -11.18
C LEU A 30 11.65 -22.92 -10.35
N VAL A 31 12.50 -22.03 -9.85
CA VAL A 31 12.06 -20.86 -9.06
C VAL A 31 11.23 -19.91 -9.91
N LEU A 32 11.66 -19.61 -11.13
CA LEU A 32 10.92 -18.72 -12.03
C LEU A 32 9.53 -19.28 -12.36
N HIS A 33 9.44 -20.58 -12.66
CA HIS A 33 8.16 -21.25 -12.89
C HIS A 33 7.22 -21.12 -11.68
N GLN A 34 7.73 -21.36 -10.47
CA GLN A 34 6.95 -21.18 -9.23
C GLN A 34 6.47 -19.73 -9.05
N LEU A 35 7.30 -18.73 -9.34
CA LEU A 35 6.90 -17.31 -9.22
C LEU A 35 5.78 -16.94 -10.21
N HIS A 36 5.79 -17.50 -11.41
CA HIS A 36 4.71 -17.34 -12.38
C HIS A 36 3.43 -18.05 -11.95
N CYS A 37 3.50 -19.34 -11.64
CA CYS A 37 2.32 -20.15 -11.29
C CYS A 37 1.66 -19.70 -9.98
N ASN A 38 2.45 -19.24 -9.00
CA ASN A 38 1.93 -18.66 -7.76
C ASN A 38 1.38 -17.24 -7.94
N GLY A 39 1.50 -16.65 -9.14
CA GLY A 39 1.04 -15.30 -9.44
C GLY A 39 1.82 -14.20 -8.72
N VAL A 40 3.04 -14.48 -8.22
CA VAL A 40 3.85 -13.51 -7.46
C VAL A 40 4.19 -12.31 -8.34
N LEU A 41 4.63 -12.55 -9.57
CA LEU A 41 5.00 -11.49 -10.52
C LEU A 41 3.80 -10.61 -10.88
N GLU A 42 2.64 -11.23 -11.05
CA GLU A 42 1.39 -10.53 -11.34
C GLU A 42 0.91 -9.72 -10.13
N GLY A 43 1.03 -10.28 -8.91
CA GLY A 43 0.75 -9.59 -7.66
C GLY A 43 1.62 -8.34 -7.49
N ILE A 44 2.93 -8.46 -7.72
CA ILE A 44 3.87 -7.32 -7.69
C ILE A 44 3.44 -6.27 -8.73
N ARG A 45 3.10 -6.69 -9.95
CA ARG A 45 2.67 -5.79 -11.02
C ARG A 45 1.42 -5.01 -10.63
N ILE A 46 0.41 -5.69 -10.07
CA ILE A 46 -0.83 -5.06 -9.60
C ILE A 46 -0.53 -4.09 -8.46
N CYS A 47 0.29 -4.47 -7.48
CA CYS A 47 0.66 -3.57 -6.38
C CYS A 47 1.39 -2.31 -6.87
N ARG A 48 2.25 -2.41 -7.89
CA ARG A 48 2.95 -1.25 -8.48
C ARG A 48 2.01 -0.35 -9.30
N LYS A 49 1.11 -0.94 -10.08
CA LYS A 49 0.16 -0.18 -10.92
C LYS A 49 -1.00 0.39 -10.11
N GLY A 50 -1.43 -0.29 -9.05
CA GLY A 50 -2.53 0.12 -8.17
C GLY A 50 -2.09 1.06 -7.05
N PHE A 51 -2.92 1.10 -6.00
CA PHE A 51 -2.73 1.88 -4.78
C PHE A 51 -2.98 0.96 -3.57
N PRO A 52 -1.95 0.21 -3.12
CA PRO A 52 -2.13 -0.84 -2.11
C PRO A 52 -2.51 -0.29 -0.73
N ASN A 53 -2.09 0.95 -0.44
CA ASN A 53 -2.33 1.60 0.83
C ASN A 53 -3.61 2.43 0.76
N ARG A 54 -4.48 2.32 1.76
CA ARG A 54 -5.73 3.07 1.86
C ARG A 54 -6.03 3.46 3.30
N MET A 55 -6.50 4.68 3.51
CA MET A 55 -6.79 5.21 4.84
C MET A 55 -8.10 6.00 4.82
N ILE A 56 -8.85 5.96 5.92
CA ILE A 56 -10.07 6.75 6.07
C ILE A 56 -9.68 8.22 6.25
N TYR A 57 -10.44 9.15 5.67
CA TYR A 57 -10.10 10.58 5.74
C TYR A 57 -10.00 11.11 7.17
N SER A 58 -10.85 10.65 8.10
CA SER A 58 -10.79 11.07 9.50
C SER A 58 -9.48 10.64 10.17
N GLU A 59 -9.05 9.40 9.93
CA GLU A 59 -7.80 8.85 10.44
C GLU A 59 -6.59 9.57 9.83
N PHE A 60 -6.61 9.80 8.51
CA PHE A 60 -5.55 10.53 7.81
C PHE A 60 -5.43 11.96 8.36
N LYS A 61 -6.54 12.68 8.47
CA LYS A 61 -6.57 14.03 9.06
C LYS A 61 -5.97 14.01 10.45
N GLN A 62 -6.43 13.12 11.33
CA GLN A 62 -5.95 13.05 12.71
C GLN A 62 -4.44 12.78 12.79
N ARG A 63 -3.93 11.86 11.98
CA ARG A 63 -2.52 11.44 12.01
C ARG A 63 -1.57 12.45 11.38
N TYR A 64 -1.96 13.05 10.25
CA TYR A 64 -1.05 13.85 9.40
C TYR A 64 -1.31 15.36 9.44
N SER A 65 -2.25 15.86 10.26
CA SER A 65 -2.43 17.30 10.45
C SER A 65 -1.16 18.00 10.95
N ILE A 66 -0.29 17.26 11.64
CA ILE A 66 1.00 17.76 12.12
C ILE A 66 1.98 18.13 11.00
N LEU A 67 1.84 17.53 9.81
CA LEU A 67 2.70 17.81 8.66
C LEU A 67 2.40 19.18 8.04
N ALA A 68 1.17 19.66 8.20
CA ALA A 68 0.67 20.87 7.55
C ALA A 68 -0.23 21.69 8.52
N PRO A 69 0.34 22.22 9.62
CA PRO A 69 -0.43 22.85 10.70
C PRO A 69 -1.20 24.10 10.25
N ASN A 70 -0.74 24.77 9.21
CA ASN A 70 -1.36 25.98 8.66
C ASN A 70 -2.33 25.69 7.51
N ALA A 71 -2.34 24.47 6.97
CA ALA A 71 -3.16 24.11 5.80
C ALA A 71 -4.64 23.85 6.15
N ILE A 72 -4.94 23.69 7.44
CA ILE A 72 -6.30 23.43 7.94
C ILE A 72 -6.80 24.67 8.68
N PRO A 73 -7.83 25.35 8.17
CA PRO A 73 -8.45 26.49 8.85
C PRO A 73 -8.94 26.14 10.26
N LYS A 74 -8.88 27.12 11.18
CA LYS A 74 -9.47 26.98 12.51
C LYS A 74 -11.00 26.85 12.38
N GLY A 75 -11.55 25.73 12.84
CA GLY A 75 -12.98 25.43 12.79
C GLY A 75 -13.29 24.04 12.24
N PHE A 76 -14.57 23.77 11.95
CA PHE A 76 -14.96 22.52 11.32
C PHE A 76 -14.56 22.52 9.85
N VAL A 77 -13.74 21.54 9.46
CA VAL A 77 -13.34 21.29 8.07
C VAL A 77 -13.57 19.82 7.78
N ASP A 78 -14.28 19.56 6.68
CA ASP A 78 -14.52 18.22 6.17
C ASP A 78 -13.20 17.45 6.02
N ALA A 79 -13.21 16.17 6.41
CA ALA A 79 -11.99 15.37 6.51
C ALA A 79 -11.35 15.15 5.13
N LYS A 80 -12.16 15.04 4.07
CA LYS A 80 -11.64 14.92 2.70
C LYS A 80 -10.95 16.21 2.26
N LYS A 81 -11.56 17.37 2.51
CA LYS A 81 -10.98 18.67 2.17
C LYS A 81 -9.71 18.96 2.98
N ALA A 82 -9.69 18.61 4.26
CA ALA A 82 -8.49 18.69 5.09
C ALA A 82 -7.36 17.80 4.55
N THR A 83 -7.68 16.58 4.14
CA THR A 83 -6.71 15.66 3.51
C THR A 83 -6.14 16.25 2.22
N GLU A 84 -6.99 16.81 1.35
CA GLU A 84 -6.54 17.46 0.11
C GLU A 84 -5.61 18.65 0.38
N ASN A 85 -5.91 19.46 1.39
CA ASN A 85 -5.05 20.58 1.78
C ASN A 85 -3.70 20.11 2.32
N ILE A 86 -3.68 19.10 3.19
CA ILE A 86 -2.43 18.52 3.72
C ILE A 86 -1.57 17.98 2.57
N LEU A 87 -2.15 17.22 1.65
CA LEU A 87 -1.41 16.62 0.52
C LEU A 87 -0.84 17.67 -0.43
N LYS A 88 -1.56 18.78 -0.65
CA LYS A 88 -1.08 19.93 -1.43
C LYS A 88 0.04 20.69 -0.73
N ASP A 89 -0.06 20.88 0.59
CA ASP A 89 0.94 21.59 1.39
C ASP A 89 2.27 20.81 1.44
N VAL A 90 2.18 19.47 1.55
CA VAL A 90 3.33 18.55 1.46
C VAL A 90 3.86 18.41 0.01
N GLN A 91 3.20 19.02 -0.97
CA GLN A 91 3.56 18.97 -2.39
C GLN A 91 3.66 17.54 -2.93
N LEU A 92 2.79 16.64 -2.46
CA LEU A 92 2.77 15.28 -2.94
C LEU A 92 2.21 15.23 -4.37
N SER A 93 2.97 14.65 -5.30
CA SER A 93 2.52 14.49 -6.69
C SER A 93 1.19 13.74 -6.78
N ASP A 94 0.29 14.26 -7.62
CA ASP A 94 -1.02 13.66 -7.89
C ASP A 94 -0.89 12.23 -8.41
N GLU A 95 0.23 11.79 -8.98
CA GLU A 95 0.41 10.40 -9.42
C GLU A 95 0.52 9.39 -8.26
N LEU A 96 0.90 9.87 -7.07
CA LEU A 96 1.20 9.05 -5.90
C LEU A 96 -0.03 8.72 -5.06
N TYR A 97 -1.15 9.42 -5.28
CA TYR A 97 -2.38 9.20 -4.52
C TYR A 97 -3.65 9.35 -5.36
N ARG A 98 -4.78 8.83 -4.86
CA ARG A 98 -6.12 9.06 -5.40
C ARG A 98 -7.11 9.30 -4.27
N LEU A 99 -7.96 10.32 -4.43
CA LEU A 99 -9.04 10.62 -3.50
C LEU A 99 -10.30 9.83 -3.88
N GLY A 100 -10.70 8.89 -3.03
CA GLY A 100 -11.96 8.19 -3.16
C GLY A 100 -13.14 8.94 -2.53
N ILE A 101 -14.25 8.23 -2.33
CA ILE A 101 -15.45 8.79 -1.68
C ILE A 101 -15.22 8.92 -0.17
N THR A 102 -14.74 7.86 0.49
CA THR A 102 -14.57 7.81 1.96
C THR A 102 -13.11 7.65 2.41
N LYS A 103 -12.21 7.33 1.48
CA LYS A 103 -10.81 6.98 1.76
C LYS A 103 -9.88 7.65 0.76
N VAL A 104 -8.67 7.93 1.21
CA VAL A 104 -7.53 8.25 0.36
C VAL A 104 -6.74 6.98 0.06
N PHE A 105 -6.22 6.86 -1.16
CA PHE A 105 -5.44 5.73 -1.66
C PHE A 105 -4.04 6.20 -2.03
N PHE A 106 -3.02 5.44 -1.67
CA PHE A 106 -1.61 5.78 -1.88
C PHE A 106 -0.85 4.66 -2.61
N LYS A 107 0.15 5.07 -3.40
CA LYS A 107 1.15 4.16 -3.95
C LYS A 107 1.95 3.49 -2.83
N ALA A 108 2.59 2.38 -3.16
CA ALA A 108 3.52 1.73 -2.24
C ALA A 108 4.66 2.70 -1.85
N GLY A 109 5.05 2.69 -0.57
CA GLY A 109 6.14 3.53 -0.04
C GLY A 109 5.74 4.95 0.39
N VAL A 110 4.65 5.52 -0.16
CA VAL A 110 4.25 6.92 0.11
C VAL A 110 3.91 7.17 1.57
N LEU A 111 3.19 6.25 2.23
CA LEU A 111 2.88 6.42 3.66
C LEU A 111 4.14 6.41 4.54
N GLY A 112 5.14 5.60 4.20
CA GLY A 112 6.42 5.61 4.93
C GLY A 112 7.14 6.96 4.80
N GLN A 113 7.12 7.55 3.60
CA GLN A 113 7.69 8.89 3.37
C GLN A 113 6.97 10.00 4.16
N LEU A 114 5.71 9.81 4.54
CA LEU A 114 4.97 10.76 5.37
C LEU A 114 5.19 10.53 6.88
N GLU A 115 5.78 9.39 7.26
CA GLU A 115 6.03 8.99 8.65
C GLU A 115 7.49 9.18 9.08
N ASP A 116 8.42 9.31 8.12
CA ASP A 116 9.82 9.68 8.32
C ASP A 116 9.99 11.21 8.55
#